data_AF-A0A5R2N5W3-F1
#
_entry.id   AF-A0A5R2N5W3-F1
#
_cell.length_a   1.000
_cell.length_b   1.000
_cell.length_c   1.000
_cell.angle_alpha   90.00
_cell.angle_beta   90.00
_cell.angle_gamma   90.00
#
_symmetry.space_group_name_H-M   'P 1'
#
loop_
_entity.id
_entity.type
_entity.pdbx_description
1 polymer ?
#
loop_
_entity_poly.entity_id
_entity_poly.type
_entity_poly.pdbx_seq_one_letter_code
_entity_poly.pdbx_strand_id
1 'polypeptide(L)'
;EVLGVEQDVVLTPIQHDSPAEMAQALDVKDWKLGEVEPLPGKTMPSVTVVTRDYPNLSAQFTALGPLMAKVGNGGKGIAWNTKHEVEALGALNGVHIEGAAKGLPKIETDIDAAEVILMLAPETNGEVAIKAWEALSEITGREHAHLALPKEDEKIRFRDIQA
;
A
#
# COMPACT_ATOMS: atom_id res chain seq x y z
N GLU A 1 28.82 -4.59 15.42
CA GLU A 1 27.62 -5.43 15.60
C GLU A 1 26.94 -5.53 14.24
N VAL A 2 26.52 -6.72 13.82
CA VAL A 2 25.77 -6.91 12.56
C VAL A 2 24.30 -7.04 12.95
N LEU A 3 23.43 -6.20 12.39
CA LEU A 3 21.99 -6.22 12.66
C LEU A 3 21.36 -7.49 12.08
N GLY A 4 20.46 -8.13 12.83
CA GLY A 4 19.74 -9.33 12.44
C GLY A 4 18.29 -9.03 12.05
N VAL A 5 17.38 -9.91 12.49
CA VAL A 5 15.93 -9.68 12.38
C VAL A 5 15.48 -8.98 13.67
N GLU A 6 15.17 -7.70 13.56
CA GLU A 6 14.91 -6.83 14.71
C GLU A 6 13.42 -6.51 14.84
N GLN A 7 12.99 -6.26 16.07
CA GLN A 7 11.66 -5.72 16.39
C GLN A 7 11.81 -4.22 16.67
N ASP A 8 11.18 -3.39 15.85
CA ASP A 8 11.23 -1.94 15.98
C ASP A 8 9.89 -1.38 16.47
N VAL A 9 9.93 -0.48 17.45
CA VAL A 9 8.72 0.20 17.97
C VAL A 9 8.55 1.52 17.25
N VAL A 10 7.52 1.59 16.41
CA VAL A 10 7.23 2.75 15.56
C VAL A 10 6.01 3.50 16.11
N LEU A 11 6.18 4.80 16.29
CA LEU A 11 5.10 5.72 16.64
C LEU A 11 4.57 6.37 15.35
N THR A 12 3.28 6.15 15.06
CA THR A 12 2.63 6.72 13.88
C THR A 12 1.59 7.75 14.30
N PRO A 13 1.64 9.00 13.82
CA PRO A 13 0.62 9.99 14.14
C PRO A 13 -0.74 9.55 13.59
N ILE A 14 -1.80 10.08 14.18
CA ILE A 14 -3.17 9.87 13.70
C ILE A 14 -3.27 10.36 12.25
N GLN A 15 -3.75 9.49 11.36
CA GLN A 15 -3.81 9.77 9.92
C GLN A 15 -5.19 10.27 9.53
N HIS A 16 -5.23 11.29 8.68
CA HIS A 16 -6.42 11.60 7.88
C HIS A 16 -6.73 10.43 6.92
N ASP A 17 -7.96 10.38 6.40
CA ASP A 17 -8.44 9.33 5.52
C ASP A 17 -8.34 7.93 6.16
N SER A 18 -8.46 7.89 7.49
CA SER A 18 -8.50 6.68 8.30
C SER A 18 -9.56 6.82 9.39
N PRO A 19 -10.14 5.72 9.90
CA PRO A 19 -11.11 5.80 11.00
C PRO A 19 -10.60 6.55 12.24
N ALA A 20 -9.28 6.58 12.44
CA ALA A 20 -8.64 7.24 13.58
C ALA A 20 -8.68 8.78 13.50
N GLU A 21 -8.99 9.36 12.33
CA GLU A 21 -9.06 10.82 12.17
C GLU A 21 -10.10 11.47 13.10
N MET A 22 -11.12 10.71 13.49
CA MET A 22 -12.12 11.10 14.49
C MET A 22 -11.58 10.92 15.92
N ALA A 23 -10.50 11.61 16.22
CA ALA A 23 -9.70 11.47 17.44
C ALA A 23 -10.32 12.22 18.65
N GLN A 24 -10.01 13.51 18.79
CA GLN A 24 -10.53 14.41 19.83
C GLN A 24 -11.49 15.41 19.18
N ALA A 25 -12.80 15.18 19.34
CA ALA A 25 -13.81 15.84 18.51
C ALA A 25 -14.14 17.29 18.90
N LEU A 26 -13.99 17.65 20.18
CA LEU A 26 -14.53 18.90 20.73
C LEU A 26 -13.46 19.84 21.28
N ASP A 27 -12.46 19.28 21.93
CA ASP A 27 -11.42 20.00 22.65
C ASP A 27 -10.06 19.30 22.46
N VAL A 28 -9.01 19.93 22.96
CA VAL A 28 -7.65 19.40 22.96
C VAL A 28 -7.30 19.03 24.39
N LYS A 29 -6.94 17.76 24.62
CA LYS A 29 -6.47 17.26 25.92
C LYS A 29 -5.10 16.62 25.80
N ASP A 30 -4.24 16.91 26.77
CA ASP A 30 -2.89 16.36 26.89
C ASP A 30 -2.84 15.25 27.95
N TRP A 31 -2.55 14.04 27.49
CA TRP A 31 -2.41 12.87 28.37
C TRP A 31 -1.23 13.00 29.34
N LYS A 32 -0.18 13.75 28.98
CA LYS A 32 0.98 13.98 29.83
C LYS A 32 0.66 14.89 31.02
N LEU A 33 -0.39 15.70 30.92
CA LEU A 33 -0.92 16.53 32.00
C LEU A 33 -2.00 15.83 32.81
N GLY A 34 -2.38 14.59 32.45
CA GLY A 34 -3.45 13.84 33.12
C GLY A 34 -4.86 14.28 32.73
N GLU A 35 -5.02 15.05 31.64
CA GLU A 35 -6.32 15.54 31.18
C GLU A 35 -7.15 14.44 30.46
N VAL A 36 -6.46 13.42 29.95
CA VAL A 36 -7.04 12.26 29.25
C VAL A 36 -6.12 11.04 29.35
N GLU A 37 -6.68 9.83 29.24
CA GLU A 37 -5.89 8.60 29.16
C GLU A 37 -5.04 8.54 27.88
N PRO A 38 -3.81 7.98 27.91
CA PRO A 38 -2.98 7.76 26.73
C PRO A 38 -3.47 6.55 25.92
N LEU A 39 -4.33 6.79 24.94
CA LEU A 39 -4.92 5.79 24.05
C LEU A 39 -4.24 5.86 22.67
N PRO A 40 -3.42 4.86 22.28
CA PRO A 40 -2.76 4.83 20.98
C PRO A 40 -3.75 4.94 19.81
N GLY A 41 -3.47 5.86 18.89
CA GLY A 41 -4.32 6.12 17.73
C GLY A 41 -5.54 7.00 18.02
N LYS A 42 -5.67 7.56 19.23
CA LYS A 42 -6.77 8.47 19.59
C LYS A 42 -6.33 9.71 20.36
N THR A 43 -5.60 9.54 21.45
CA THR A 43 -5.10 10.65 22.28
C THR A 43 -3.58 10.71 22.31
N MET A 44 -2.92 9.72 21.72
CA MET A 44 -1.49 9.69 21.44
C MET A 44 -1.24 8.98 20.09
N PRO A 45 -0.02 9.03 19.52
CA PRO A 45 0.33 8.26 18.33
C PRO A 45 0.04 6.76 18.49
N SER A 46 -0.31 6.08 17.40
CA SER A 46 -0.36 4.62 17.37
C SER A 46 1.02 4.04 17.66
N VAL A 47 1.08 2.98 18.46
CA VAL A 47 2.32 2.27 18.81
C VAL A 47 2.27 0.90 18.13
N THR A 48 3.17 0.67 17.17
CA THR A 48 3.20 -0.57 16.39
C THR A 48 4.59 -1.19 16.41
N VAL A 49 4.64 -2.52 16.44
CA VAL A 49 5.90 -3.26 16.29
C VAL A 49 6.08 -3.64 14.81
N VAL A 50 7.21 -3.26 14.23
CA VAL A 50 7.60 -3.56 12.86
C VAL A 50 8.81 -4.49 12.87
N THR A 51 8.69 -5.65 12.24
CA THR A 51 9.82 -6.57 12.04
C THR A 51 10.69 -6.08 10.88
N ARG A 52 11.99 -5.87 11.13
CA ARG A 52 12.97 -5.46 10.11
C ARG A 52 14.02 -6.56 9.94
N ASP A 53 14.10 -7.12 8.74
CA ASP A 53 15.10 -8.14 8.39
C ASP A 53 16.28 -7.47 7.68
N TYR A 54 17.23 -6.95 8.47
CA TYR A 54 18.38 -6.21 7.95
C TYR A 54 19.31 -7.05 7.07
N PRO A 55 19.59 -8.33 7.38
CA PRO A 55 20.38 -9.20 6.48
C PRO A 55 19.81 -9.33 5.07
N ASN A 56 18.48 -9.25 4.92
CA ASN A 56 17.80 -9.40 3.63
C ASN A 56 17.30 -8.07 3.04
N LEU A 57 17.76 -6.92 3.54
CA LEU A 57 17.28 -5.60 3.11
C LEU A 57 17.38 -5.40 1.60
N SER A 58 18.52 -5.79 0.99
CA SER A 58 18.70 -5.66 -0.46
C SER A 58 17.74 -6.56 -1.25
N ALA A 59 17.44 -7.76 -0.77
CA ALA A 59 16.49 -8.66 -1.41
C ALA A 59 15.06 -8.13 -1.32
N GLN A 60 14.72 -7.46 -0.20
CA GLN A 60 13.42 -6.81 -0.04
C GLN A 60 13.29 -5.56 -0.92
N PHE A 61 14.37 -4.79 -1.09
CA PHE A 61 14.38 -3.59 -1.92
C PHE A 61 14.14 -3.92 -3.40
N THR A 62 14.68 -5.04 -3.89
CA THR A 62 14.59 -5.44 -5.30
C THR A 62 13.38 -6.33 -5.61
N ALA A 63 12.36 -6.34 -4.74
CA ALA A 63 11.17 -7.16 -4.91
C ALA A 63 9.89 -6.44 -4.50
N LEU A 64 8.78 -6.71 -5.19
CA LEU A 64 7.47 -6.29 -4.69
C LEU A 64 7.09 -7.17 -3.50
N GLY A 65 7.06 -6.58 -2.31
CA GLY A 65 6.80 -7.29 -1.06
C GLY A 65 5.42 -7.99 -1.01
N PRO A 66 5.27 -9.01 -0.15
CA PRO A 66 4.10 -9.88 -0.14
C PRO A 66 2.81 -9.21 0.38
N LEU A 67 2.91 -8.03 1.00
CA LEU A 67 1.76 -7.34 1.59
C LEU A 67 0.75 -6.89 0.53
N MET A 68 1.18 -6.61 -0.70
CA MET A 68 0.24 -6.24 -1.78
C MET A 68 -0.73 -7.37 -2.12
N ALA A 69 -0.28 -8.63 -2.05
CA ALA A 69 -1.12 -9.79 -2.28
C ALA A 69 -1.90 -10.23 -1.02
N LYS A 70 -1.34 -10.00 0.18
CA LYS A 70 -1.92 -10.45 1.46
C LYS A 70 -2.93 -9.46 2.05
N VAL A 71 -2.60 -8.17 2.05
CA VAL A 71 -3.38 -7.08 2.64
C VAL A 71 -4.18 -6.35 1.56
N GLY A 72 -3.59 -6.13 0.38
CA GLY A 72 -4.18 -5.38 -0.71
C GLY A 72 -3.46 -4.06 -0.97
N ASN A 73 -4.11 -3.19 -1.74
CA ASN A 73 -3.66 -1.81 -2.01
C ASN A 73 -4.76 -0.83 -1.58
N GLY A 74 -4.42 0.45 -1.44
CA GLY A 74 -5.40 1.47 -1.11
C GLY A 74 -4.80 2.83 -0.79
N GLY A 75 -5.69 3.77 -0.51
CA GLY A 75 -5.39 5.16 -0.17
C GLY A 75 -6.68 5.96 -0.09
N LYS A 76 -6.62 7.15 0.51
CA LYS A 76 -7.78 8.06 0.59
C LYS A 76 -9.04 7.39 1.17
N GLY A 77 -8.87 6.59 2.23
CA GLY A 77 -9.96 5.94 2.96
C GLY A 77 -10.57 4.72 2.29
N ILE A 78 -10.09 4.31 1.11
CA ILE A 78 -10.55 3.11 0.40
C ILE A 78 -9.42 2.11 0.21
N ALA A 79 -9.78 0.83 0.07
CA ALA A 79 -8.85 -0.26 -0.18
C ALA A 79 -9.47 -1.28 -1.13
N TRP A 80 -8.62 -1.99 -1.86
CA TRP A 80 -9.03 -3.01 -2.83
C TRP A 80 -8.02 -4.16 -2.90
N ASN A 81 -8.46 -5.28 -3.45
CA ASN A 81 -7.58 -6.40 -3.73
C ASN A 81 -6.76 -6.12 -5.00
N THR A 82 -5.45 -6.40 -4.95
CA THR A 82 -4.57 -6.23 -6.11
C THR A 82 -3.77 -7.48 -6.47
N LYS A 83 -4.28 -8.66 -6.07
CA LYS A 83 -3.58 -9.92 -6.28
C LYS A 83 -3.37 -10.22 -7.77
N HIS A 84 -4.39 -9.95 -8.59
CA HIS A 84 -4.30 -10.12 -10.04
C HIS A 84 -3.16 -9.28 -10.64
N GLU A 85 -3.05 -8.01 -10.24
CA GLU A 85 -1.98 -7.13 -10.72
C GLU A 85 -0.59 -7.56 -10.24
N VAL A 86 -0.48 -8.09 -9.01
CA VAL A 86 0.79 -8.66 -8.51
C VAL A 86 1.22 -9.87 -9.35
N GLU A 87 0.28 -10.75 -9.72
CA GLU A 87 0.55 -11.89 -10.60
C GLU A 87 0.96 -11.43 -12.01
N ALA A 88 0.25 -10.45 -12.58
CA ALA A 88 0.57 -9.86 -13.87
C ALA A 88 1.95 -9.19 -13.87
N LEU A 89 2.30 -8.47 -12.79
CA LEU A 89 3.63 -7.87 -12.63
C LEU A 89 4.72 -8.94 -12.54
N GLY A 90 4.47 -10.04 -11.83
CA GLY A 90 5.40 -11.17 -11.77
C GLY A 90 5.63 -11.82 -13.15
N ALA A 91 4.62 -11.83 -14.02
CA ALA A 91 4.77 -12.26 -15.40
C ALA A 91 5.55 -11.26 -16.27
N LEU A 92 5.40 -9.95 -16.00
CA LEU A 92 6.06 -8.87 -16.75
C LEU A 92 7.53 -8.67 -16.37
N ASN A 93 7.80 -8.50 -15.08
CA ASN A 93 9.15 -8.23 -14.55
C ASN A 93 9.93 -9.53 -14.29
N GLY A 94 9.25 -10.67 -14.33
CA GLY A 94 9.77 -11.93 -13.80
C GLY A 94 9.74 -11.96 -12.26
N VAL A 95 10.16 -13.09 -11.71
CA VAL A 95 10.21 -13.32 -10.26
C VAL A 95 11.60 -13.73 -9.81
N HIS A 96 11.92 -13.46 -8.55
CA HIS A 96 13.11 -14.01 -7.90
C HIS A 96 13.02 -15.53 -7.79
N ILE A 97 14.05 -16.25 -8.22
CA ILE A 97 14.05 -17.73 -8.24
C ILE A 97 14.57 -18.35 -6.92
N GLU A 98 15.29 -17.57 -6.13
CA GLU A 98 15.93 -17.98 -4.88
C GLU A 98 16.04 -16.84 -3.86
N GLY A 99 16.62 -17.13 -2.70
CA GLY A 99 16.81 -16.15 -1.63
C GLY A 99 15.53 -15.77 -0.88
N ALA A 100 15.64 -14.77 -0.01
CA ALA A 100 14.54 -14.33 0.87
C ALA A 100 13.33 -13.76 0.11
N ALA A 101 13.53 -13.27 -1.12
CA ALA A 101 12.48 -12.74 -1.98
C ALA A 101 11.92 -13.76 -2.98
N LYS A 102 12.27 -15.05 -2.86
CA LYS A 102 11.87 -16.08 -3.82
C LYS A 102 10.36 -16.07 -4.09
N GLY A 103 10.02 -16.03 -5.38
CA GLY A 103 8.65 -16.02 -5.89
C GLY A 103 8.00 -14.64 -5.95
N LEU A 104 8.66 -13.59 -5.46
CA LEU A 104 8.16 -12.21 -5.53
C LEU A 104 8.54 -11.55 -6.88
N PRO A 105 7.67 -10.67 -7.43
CA PRO A 105 7.99 -9.89 -8.62
C PRO A 105 9.26 -9.05 -8.44
N LYS A 106 10.09 -8.99 -9.49
CA LYS A 106 11.35 -8.25 -9.48
C LYS A 106 11.17 -6.73 -9.57
N ILE A 107 12.09 -6.02 -8.93
CA ILE A 107 12.32 -4.57 -9.03
C ILE A 107 13.84 -4.35 -9.13
N GLU A 108 14.46 -4.79 -10.23
CA GLU A 108 15.93 -4.72 -10.41
C GLU A 108 16.36 -3.49 -11.21
N THR A 109 15.48 -2.99 -12.07
CA THR A 109 15.69 -1.81 -12.91
C THR A 109 14.71 -0.69 -12.57
N ASP A 110 15.04 0.52 -13.03
CA ASP A 110 14.12 1.66 -13.02
C ASP A 110 12.85 1.40 -13.83
N ILE A 111 12.96 0.64 -14.92
CA ILE A 111 11.81 0.18 -15.72
C ILE A 111 10.91 -0.75 -14.90
N ASP A 112 11.48 -1.71 -14.16
CA ASP A 112 10.69 -2.60 -13.32
C ASP A 112 9.90 -1.83 -12.26
N ALA A 113 10.54 -0.82 -11.65
CA ALA A 113 9.91 0.07 -10.68
C ALA A 113 8.81 0.93 -11.33
N ALA A 114 9.02 1.42 -12.55
CA ALA A 114 7.99 2.14 -13.29
C ALA A 114 6.78 1.23 -13.60
N GLU A 115 7.02 -0.02 -14.01
CA GLU A 115 5.94 -0.98 -14.28
C GLU A 115 5.18 -1.37 -13.00
N VAL A 116 5.83 -1.39 -11.82
CA VAL A 116 5.11 -1.53 -10.52
C VAL A 116 4.08 -0.40 -10.36
N ILE A 117 4.48 0.83 -10.60
CA ILE A 117 3.60 2.00 -10.49
C ILE A 117 2.45 1.88 -11.50
N LEU A 118 2.77 1.65 -12.78
CA LEU A 118 1.79 1.60 -13.86
C LEU A 118 0.80 0.44 -13.71
N MET A 119 1.25 -0.69 -13.16
CA MET A 119 0.41 -1.87 -12.97
C MET A 119 -0.56 -1.70 -11.78
N LEU A 120 -0.11 -1.10 -10.68
CA LEU A 120 -0.86 -1.08 -9.41
C LEU A 120 -1.73 0.17 -9.22
N ALA A 121 -1.53 1.23 -10.00
CA ALA A 121 -2.26 2.48 -9.86
C ALA A 121 -3.57 2.49 -10.67
N PRO A 122 -4.69 2.97 -10.08
CA PRO A 122 -5.96 3.11 -10.80
C PRO A 122 -5.90 4.12 -11.95
N GLU A 123 -4.97 5.07 -11.93
CA GLU A 123 -4.84 6.08 -12.99
C GLU A 123 -4.28 5.50 -14.29
N THR A 124 -3.61 4.35 -14.23
CA THR A 124 -2.85 3.76 -15.34
C THR A 124 -3.29 2.33 -15.68
N ASN A 125 -4.13 1.72 -14.84
CA ASN A 125 -4.70 0.39 -15.05
C ASN A 125 -6.23 0.45 -14.80
N GLY A 126 -6.99 0.27 -15.88
CA GLY A 126 -8.45 0.35 -15.88
C GLY A 126 -9.12 -0.64 -14.93
N GLU A 127 -8.61 -1.87 -14.80
CA GLU A 127 -9.14 -2.86 -13.86
C GLU A 127 -8.99 -2.38 -12.41
N VAL A 128 -7.88 -1.73 -12.08
CA VAL A 128 -7.67 -1.14 -10.76
C VAL A 128 -8.57 0.07 -10.56
N ALA A 129 -8.79 0.87 -11.61
CA ALA A 129 -9.71 2.00 -11.58
C ALA A 129 -11.13 1.56 -11.20
N ILE A 130 -11.63 0.48 -11.80
CA ILE A 130 -12.94 -0.10 -11.45
C ILE A 130 -12.99 -0.48 -9.99
N LYS A 131 -12.01 -1.28 -9.51
CA LYS A 131 -11.96 -1.73 -8.11
C LYS A 131 -11.92 -0.55 -7.13
N ALA A 132 -11.20 0.52 -7.46
CA ALA A 132 -11.12 1.73 -6.62
C ALA A 132 -12.45 2.48 -6.56
N TRP A 133 -13.14 2.65 -7.70
CA TRP A 133 -14.46 3.30 -7.72
C TRP A 133 -15.55 2.45 -7.07
N GLU A 134 -15.49 1.12 -7.19
CA GLU A 134 -16.36 0.20 -6.46
C GLU A 134 -16.15 0.33 -4.95
N ALA A 135 -14.90 0.36 -4.48
CA ALA A 135 -14.59 0.57 -3.07
C ALA A 135 -15.14 1.90 -2.53
N LEU A 136 -15.10 2.98 -3.31
CA LEU A 136 -15.73 4.25 -2.94
C LEU A 136 -17.27 4.19 -2.98
N SER A 137 -17.83 3.38 -3.88
CA SER A 137 -19.28 3.20 -4.01
C SER A 137 -19.88 2.65 -2.72
N GLU A 138 -19.19 1.74 -2.04
CA GLU A 138 -19.58 1.21 -0.73
C GLU A 138 -19.70 2.30 0.34
N ILE A 139 -18.76 3.26 0.38
CA ILE A 139 -18.76 4.35 1.36
C ILE A 139 -19.90 5.33 1.08
N THR A 140 -20.11 5.67 -0.19
CA THR A 140 -21.04 6.71 -0.60
C THR A 140 -22.48 6.21 -0.80
N GLY A 141 -22.68 4.91 -0.95
CA GLY A 141 -23.96 4.29 -1.32
C GLY A 141 -24.41 4.62 -2.75
N ARG A 142 -23.49 5.05 -3.62
CA ARG A 142 -23.76 5.43 -5.02
C ARG A 142 -22.75 4.74 -5.93
N GLU A 143 -23.22 4.22 -7.05
CA GLU A 143 -22.36 3.57 -8.04
C GLU A 143 -21.45 4.62 -8.74
N HIS A 144 -20.15 4.34 -8.80
CA HIS A 144 -19.13 5.21 -9.43
C HIS A 144 -18.27 4.51 -10.49
N ALA A 145 -18.34 3.19 -10.65
CA ALA A 145 -17.52 2.44 -11.60
C ALA A 145 -17.78 2.88 -13.06
N HIS A 146 -18.97 3.41 -13.37
CA HIS A 146 -19.27 4.06 -14.65
C HIS A 146 -18.25 5.12 -15.09
N LEU A 147 -17.49 5.71 -14.16
CA LEU A 147 -16.41 6.66 -14.44
C LEU A 147 -15.19 6.01 -15.11
N ALA A 148 -15.00 4.71 -14.95
CA ALA A 148 -13.86 3.96 -15.51
C ALA A 148 -14.26 2.82 -16.45
N LEU A 149 -15.53 2.37 -16.45
CA LEU A 149 -16.02 1.25 -17.28
C LEU A 149 -15.61 1.35 -18.77
N PRO A 150 -15.69 2.53 -19.44
CA PRO A 150 -15.27 2.64 -20.83
C PRO A 150 -13.77 2.40 -21.08
N LYS A 151 -12.96 2.37 -20.01
CA LYS A 151 -11.49 2.23 -20.04
C LYS A 151 -11.00 1.07 -19.19
N GLU A 152 -11.85 0.12 -18.81
CA GLU A 152 -11.47 -1.01 -17.95
C GLU A 152 -10.28 -1.81 -18.53
N ASP A 153 -10.22 -1.96 -19.86
CA ASP A 153 -9.14 -2.69 -20.54
C ASP A 153 -7.81 -1.92 -20.62
N GLU A 154 -7.82 -0.60 -20.41
CA GLU A 154 -6.67 0.28 -20.57
C GLU A 154 -5.54 -0.09 -19.60
N LYS A 155 -4.34 -0.26 -20.14
CA LYS A 155 -3.12 -0.55 -19.38
C LYS A 155 -1.96 0.24 -19.98
N ILE A 156 -1.60 1.34 -19.33
CA ILE A 156 -0.45 2.13 -19.74
C ILE A 156 0.83 1.34 -19.41
N ARG A 157 1.76 1.23 -20.37
CA ARG A 157 3.07 0.59 -20.16
C ARG A 157 4.21 1.56 -20.38
N PHE A 158 5.33 1.30 -19.71
CA PHE A 158 6.48 2.20 -19.76
C PHE A 158 6.96 2.39 -21.20
N ARG A 159 7.04 1.31 -21.97
CA ARG A 159 7.49 1.35 -23.37
C ARG A 159 6.51 2.06 -24.30
N ASP A 160 5.22 2.10 -23.97
CA ASP A 160 4.20 2.76 -24.81
C ASP A 160 4.26 4.29 -24.67
N ILE A 161 4.76 4.80 -23.53
CA ILE A 161 4.87 6.25 -23.25
C ILE A 161 6.26 6.83 -23.58
N GLN A 162 7.20 5.99 -24.03
CA GLN A 162 8.51 6.41 -24.51
C GLN A 162 8.43 6.75 -26.01
N ALA A 163 8.17 8.01 -26.34
CA ALA A 163 8.28 8.54 -27.70
C ALA A 163 9.69 9.06 -28.00
#